data_AF-A0A150S9T1-F1
#
_entry.id   AF-A0A150S9T1-F1
#
_cell.length_a   1.000
_cell.length_b   1.000
_cell.length_c   1.000
_cell.angle_alpha   90.00
_cell.angle_beta   90.00
_cell.angle_gamma   90.00
#
_symmetry.space_group_name_H-M   'P 1'
#
loop_
_entity.id
_entity.type
_entity.pdbx_description
1 polymer ?
#
loop_
_entity_poly.entity_id
_entity_poly.type
_entity_poly.pdbx_seq_one_letter_code
_entity_poly.pdbx_strand_id
1 'polypeptide(L)'
;MTEPESRAIPKSLPVREEVVRLVREKRYEEALAVLYRARSESPGDRELQTSIERIKEFLAGAYAKRLGGLDQVAGPIPVSAGRSPDALLVARYIDGASTFDDIVQMCPLGRLRTLQVLVGLYTGREVASPFSERAPASWRRTLDTMPSEGVMEPPPPTVPERGLERRSHEPPPDSAPFKLQVVESEEDRRYREAFARGTAAFVQRRFNDAVDAFEACARMRPGDNAVAVMLRRALRDRDLGG
;
A
#
# COMPACT_ATOMS: atom_id res chain seq x y z
N MET A 1 53.66 -16.83 0.57
CA MET A 1 52.64 -15.86 0.99
C MET A 1 51.29 -16.43 0.59
N THR A 2 50.67 -17.16 1.51
CA THR A 2 49.36 -17.79 1.36
C THR A 2 48.32 -16.85 1.94
N GLU A 3 47.48 -16.25 1.09
CA GLU A 3 46.34 -15.48 1.55
C GLU A 3 45.37 -16.40 2.32
N PRO A 4 44.88 -15.99 3.48
CA PRO A 4 43.92 -16.78 4.22
C PRO A 4 42.59 -16.78 3.45
N GLU A 5 42.21 -17.95 2.94
CA GLU A 5 40.85 -18.28 2.55
C GLU A 5 39.92 -18.01 3.74
N SER A 6 39.43 -16.79 3.84
CA SER A 6 38.30 -16.45 4.67
C SER A 6 37.09 -17.16 4.09
N ARG A 7 36.90 -18.41 4.52
CA ARG A 7 35.62 -19.13 4.48
C ARG A 7 34.62 -18.34 5.33
N ALA A 8 34.18 -17.21 4.80
CA ALA A 8 33.02 -16.50 5.30
C ALA A 8 31.85 -17.47 5.12
N ILE A 9 31.42 -18.08 6.22
CA ILE A 9 30.19 -18.87 6.25
C ILE A 9 29.12 -17.94 5.66
N PRO A 10 28.46 -18.32 4.57
CA PRO A 10 27.49 -17.44 3.95
C PRO A 10 26.38 -17.21 4.97
N LYS A 11 26.21 -15.94 5.37
CA LYS A 11 25.19 -15.48 6.34
C LYS A 11 23.76 -15.89 5.95
N SER A 12 23.56 -16.38 4.71
CA SER A 12 22.30 -16.93 4.20
C SER A 12 21.92 -18.29 4.80
N LEU A 13 22.86 -19.10 5.30
CA LEU A 13 22.56 -20.40 5.90
C LEU A 13 21.63 -20.32 7.14
N PRO A 14 21.93 -19.50 8.18
CA PRO A 14 21.06 -19.40 9.34
C PRO A 14 19.66 -18.86 8.99
N VAL A 15 19.58 -17.89 8.07
CA VAL A 15 18.30 -17.33 7.60
C VAL A 15 17.45 -18.41 6.94
N ARG A 16 18.05 -19.24 6.08
CA ARG A 16 17.34 -20.29 5.36
C ARG A 16 16.77 -21.34 6.32
N GLU A 17 17.54 -21.77 7.32
CA GLU A 17 17.08 -22.74 8.33
C GLU A 17 15.91 -22.18 9.15
N GLU A 18 16.00 -20.93 9.56
CA GLU A 18 14.93 -20.25 10.30
C GLU A 18 13.65 -20.12 9.46
N VAL A 19 13.77 -19.71 8.20
CA VAL A 19 12.61 -19.62 7.28
C VAL A 19 11.98 -21.00 7.05
N VAL A 20 12.78 -22.05 6.83
CA VAL A 20 12.26 -23.42 6.67
C VAL A 20 11.51 -23.88 7.92
N ARG A 21 12.05 -23.58 9.11
CA ARG A 21 11.39 -23.88 10.38
C ARG A 21 10.05 -23.15 10.50
N LEU A 22 10.01 -21.84 10.25
CA LEU A 22 8.78 -21.03 10.31
C LEU A 22 7.73 -21.49 9.29
N VAL A 23 8.15 -21.88 8.09
CA VAL A 23 7.25 -22.41 7.06
C VAL A 23 6.65 -23.75 7.48
N ARG A 24 7.44 -24.65 8.08
CA ARG A 24 6.94 -25.92 8.64
C ARG A 24 5.93 -25.70 9.78
N GLU A 25 6.17 -24.68 10.60
CA GLU A 25 5.26 -24.23 11.67
C GLU A 25 4.03 -23.46 11.14
N LYS A 26 3.90 -23.26 9.81
CA LYS A 26 2.84 -22.45 9.16
C LYS A 26 2.83 -20.97 9.58
N ARG A 27 3.97 -20.45 10.04
CA ARG A 27 4.17 -19.05 10.48
C ARG A 27 4.71 -18.19 9.34
N TYR A 28 3.95 -18.13 8.25
CA TYR A 28 4.38 -17.51 7.00
C TYR A 28 4.62 -15.99 7.09
N GLU A 29 3.86 -15.27 7.91
CA GLU A 29 4.08 -13.82 8.11
C GLU A 29 5.42 -13.53 8.79
N GLU A 30 5.78 -14.35 9.76
CA GLU A 30 7.07 -14.23 10.46
C GLU A 30 8.22 -14.63 9.55
N ALA A 31 8.04 -15.69 8.75
CA ALA A 31 9.01 -16.07 7.72
C ALA A 31 9.25 -14.91 6.74
N LEU A 32 8.20 -14.21 6.32
CA LEU A 32 8.31 -13.05 5.46
C LEU A 32 9.06 -11.89 6.15
N ALA A 33 8.81 -11.66 7.44
CA ALA A 33 9.54 -10.65 8.22
C ALA A 33 11.04 -10.95 8.33
N VAL A 34 11.41 -12.22 8.56
CA VAL A 34 12.81 -12.68 8.58
C VAL A 34 13.48 -12.44 7.22
N LEU A 35 12.80 -12.78 6.11
CA LEU A 35 13.32 -12.52 4.76
C LEU A 35 13.50 -11.04 4.45
N TYR A 36 12.59 -10.16 4.91
CA TYR A 36 12.76 -8.72 4.73
C TYR A 36 13.94 -8.15 5.51
N ARG A 37 14.14 -8.62 6.76
CA ARG A 37 15.33 -8.27 7.54
C ARG A 37 16.59 -8.71 6.79
N ALA A 38 16.66 -9.96 6.32
CA ALA A 38 17.79 -10.45 5.54
C ALA A 38 18.02 -9.65 4.24
N ARG A 39 16.94 -9.27 3.54
CA ARG A 39 17.03 -8.41 2.33
C ARG A 39 17.59 -7.03 2.66
N SER A 40 17.29 -6.46 3.82
CA SER A 40 17.86 -5.16 4.22
C SER A 40 19.37 -5.22 4.41
N GLU A 41 19.89 -6.39 4.79
CA GLU A 41 21.34 -6.66 4.90
C GLU A 41 21.97 -7.04 3.55
N SER A 42 21.19 -7.57 2.61
CA SER A 42 21.68 -8.05 1.30
C SER A 42 20.65 -7.77 0.18
N PRO A 43 20.54 -6.51 -0.29
CA PRO A 43 19.46 -6.09 -1.20
C PRO A 43 19.54 -6.71 -2.60
N GLY A 44 20.74 -7.11 -3.04
CA GLY A 44 21.00 -7.70 -4.36
C GLY A 44 20.83 -9.23 -4.44
N ASP A 45 20.49 -9.89 -3.33
CA ASP A 45 20.34 -11.35 -3.31
C ASP A 45 19.05 -11.79 -4.02
N ARG A 46 19.20 -12.44 -5.18
CA ARG A 46 18.08 -12.94 -5.99
C ARG A 46 17.34 -14.11 -5.34
N GLU A 47 18.01 -14.93 -4.54
CA GLU A 47 17.37 -16.06 -3.86
C GLU A 47 16.43 -15.56 -2.76
N LEU A 48 16.85 -14.54 -2.00
CA LEU A 48 15.99 -13.86 -1.03
C LEU A 48 14.78 -13.22 -1.70
N GLN A 49 14.97 -12.51 -2.81
CA GLN A 49 13.88 -11.90 -3.57
C GLN A 49 12.86 -12.95 -4.04
N THR A 50 13.34 -14.05 -4.63
CA THR A 50 12.49 -15.17 -5.09
C THR A 50 11.73 -15.81 -3.92
N SER A 51 12.39 -15.98 -2.77
CA SER A 51 11.76 -16.55 -1.57
C SER A 51 10.69 -15.63 -1.00
N ILE A 52 10.93 -14.31 -1.00
CA ILE A 52 9.96 -13.28 -0.60
C ILE A 52 8.72 -13.37 -1.49
N GLU A 53 8.90 -13.39 -2.81
CA GLU A 53 7.79 -13.44 -3.78
C GLU A 53 6.93 -14.70 -3.61
N ARG A 54 7.56 -15.87 -3.46
CA ARG A 54 6.84 -17.14 -3.22
C ARG A 54 6.02 -17.12 -1.93
N ILE A 55 6.57 -16.60 -0.83
CA ILE A 55 5.83 -16.50 0.43
C ILE A 55 4.69 -15.48 0.31
N LYS A 56 4.90 -14.36 -0.38
CA LYS A 56 3.84 -13.36 -0.64
C LYS A 56 2.69 -13.96 -1.45
N GLU A 57 3.00 -14.68 -2.52
CA GLU A 57 1.99 -15.32 -3.36
C GLU A 57 1.20 -16.37 -2.58
N PHE A 58 1.88 -17.19 -1.79
CA PHE A 58 1.23 -18.16 -0.91
C PHE A 58 0.29 -17.49 0.10
N LEU A 59 0.76 -16.44 0.79
CA LEU A 59 -0.06 -15.68 1.74
C LEU A 59 -1.26 -15.02 1.06
N ALA A 60 -1.08 -14.43 -0.12
CA ALA A 60 -2.16 -13.83 -0.89
C ALA A 60 -3.24 -14.87 -1.22
N GLY A 61 -2.86 -16.06 -1.68
CA GLY A 61 -3.81 -17.17 -1.91
C GLY A 61 -4.51 -17.62 -0.62
N ALA A 62 -3.78 -17.71 0.50
CA ALA A 62 -4.36 -18.09 1.79
C ALA A 62 -5.37 -17.05 2.31
N TYR A 63 -5.11 -15.75 2.16
CA TYR A 63 -6.05 -14.70 2.55
C TYR A 63 -7.25 -14.62 1.62
N ALA A 64 -7.04 -14.72 0.30
CA ALA A 64 -8.13 -14.80 -0.67
C ALA A 64 -9.09 -15.95 -0.33
N LYS A 65 -8.55 -17.12 0.01
CA LYS A 65 -9.35 -18.27 0.44
C LYS A 65 -10.12 -18.00 1.75
N ARG A 66 -9.54 -17.27 2.70
CA ARG A 66 -10.21 -16.87 3.96
C ARG A 66 -11.34 -15.87 3.74
N LEU A 67 -11.22 -15.03 2.72
CA LEU A 67 -12.27 -14.10 2.32
C LEU A 67 -13.42 -14.77 1.54
N GLY A 68 -13.33 -16.07 1.24
CA GLY A 68 -14.32 -16.82 0.47
C GLY A 68 -14.08 -16.83 -1.04
N GLY A 69 -12.94 -16.29 -1.51
CA GLY A 69 -12.58 -16.15 -2.92
C GLY A 69 -12.43 -14.69 -3.33
N LEU A 70 -11.71 -14.43 -4.42
CA LEU A 70 -11.51 -13.06 -4.91
C LEU A 70 -12.74 -12.50 -5.65
N ASP A 71 -13.56 -13.38 -6.20
CA ASP A 71 -14.80 -13.02 -6.91
C ASP A 71 -15.95 -12.64 -5.98
N GLN A 72 -15.77 -12.79 -4.66
CA GLN A 72 -16.80 -12.44 -3.70
C GLN A 72 -16.90 -10.91 -3.54
N VAL A 73 -18.13 -10.41 -3.55
CA VAL A 73 -18.43 -8.99 -3.32
C VAL A 73 -18.18 -8.65 -1.86
N ALA A 74 -17.42 -7.59 -1.64
CA ALA A 74 -17.11 -7.10 -0.31
C ALA A 74 -18.35 -6.49 0.34
N GLY A 75 -18.91 -7.15 1.35
CA GLY A 75 -20.04 -6.64 2.13
C GLY A 75 -19.68 -5.37 2.92
N PRO A 76 -20.66 -4.60 3.42
CA PRO A 76 -20.40 -3.39 4.19
C PRO A 76 -19.54 -3.68 5.43
N ILE A 77 -18.52 -2.86 5.64
CA ILE A 77 -17.62 -3.00 6.80
C ILE A 77 -18.32 -2.47 8.05
N PRO A 78 -18.26 -3.17 9.20
CA PRO A 78 -18.74 -2.63 10.46
C PRO A 78 -17.93 -1.38 10.85
N VAL A 79 -18.61 -0.31 11.26
CA VAL A 79 -18.00 1.01 11.59
C VAL A 79 -16.93 0.93 12.70
N SER A 80 -16.94 -0.16 13.49
CA SER A 80 -15.94 -0.45 14.53
C SER A 80 -14.65 -1.07 14.01
N ALA A 81 -14.63 -1.61 12.79
CA ALA A 81 -13.48 -2.28 12.20
C ALA A 81 -12.58 -1.25 11.49
N GLY A 82 -11.53 -0.82 12.19
CA GLY A 82 -10.38 -0.20 11.55
C GLY A 82 -10.13 1.25 11.95
N ARG A 83 -9.22 1.45 12.91
CA ARG A 83 -8.60 2.76 13.19
C ARG A 83 -7.27 2.95 12.46
N SER A 84 -6.79 1.93 11.74
CA SER A 84 -5.51 2.04 11.02
C SER A 84 -5.69 2.85 9.73
N PRO A 85 -4.67 3.64 9.31
CA PRO A 85 -4.74 4.41 8.08
C PRO A 85 -4.96 3.52 6.85
N ASP A 86 -4.32 2.35 6.82
CA ASP A 86 -4.49 1.35 5.75
C ASP A 86 -5.95 0.84 5.68
N ALA A 87 -6.58 0.59 6.83
CA ALA A 87 -7.97 0.17 6.89
C ALA A 87 -8.91 1.24 6.36
N LEU A 88 -8.71 2.50 6.76
CA LEU A 88 -9.48 3.63 6.25
C LEU A 88 -9.31 3.80 4.74
N LEU A 89 -8.12 3.54 4.22
CA LEU A 89 -7.84 3.61 2.79
C LEU A 89 -8.57 2.49 2.03
N VAL A 90 -8.46 1.24 2.48
CA VAL A 90 -9.15 0.09 1.86
C VAL A 90 -10.67 0.25 1.94
N ALA A 91 -11.20 0.76 3.07
CA ALA A 91 -12.62 0.97 3.27
C ALA A 91 -13.26 1.90 2.23
N ARG A 92 -12.50 2.86 1.66
CA ARG A 92 -12.99 3.76 0.59
C ARG A 92 -13.33 3.03 -0.71
N TYR A 93 -12.78 1.83 -0.93
CA TYR A 93 -13.02 1.03 -2.12
C TYR A 93 -14.12 -0.03 -1.91
N ILE A 94 -14.66 -0.16 -0.69
CA ILE A 94 -15.74 -1.10 -0.39
C ILE A 94 -17.07 -0.36 -0.54
N ASP A 95 -17.65 -0.50 -1.72
CA ASP A 95 -18.93 0.11 -2.12
C ASP A 95 -20.11 -0.89 -2.05
N GLY A 96 -19.88 -2.12 -1.60
CA GLY A 96 -20.89 -3.18 -1.58
C GLY A 96 -21.15 -3.84 -2.93
N ALA A 97 -20.41 -3.47 -3.98
CA ALA A 97 -20.59 -4.01 -5.32
C ALA A 97 -19.27 -4.42 -6.00
N SER A 98 -18.13 -3.96 -5.47
CA SER A 98 -16.79 -4.36 -5.90
C SER A 98 -16.42 -5.72 -5.31
N THR A 99 -15.81 -6.57 -6.13
CA THR A 99 -15.25 -7.83 -5.67
C THR A 99 -13.96 -7.60 -4.88
N PHE A 100 -13.52 -8.57 -4.09
CA PHE A 100 -12.21 -8.49 -3.44
C PHE A 100 -11.07 -8.35 -4.45
N ASP A 101 -11.18 -8.94 -5.64
CA ASP A 101 -10.19 -8.74 -6.72
C ASP A 101 -10.16 -7.28 -7.19
N ASP A 102 -11.34 -6.69 -7.47
CA ASP A 102 -11.42 -5.29 -7.90
C ASP A 102 -10.77 -4.37 -6.86
N ILE A 103 -11.06 -4.58 -5.57
CA ILE A 103 -10.48 -3.79 -4.47
C ILE A 103 -8.96 -3.98 -4.41
N VAL A 104 -8.47 -5.21 -4.58
CA VAL A 104 -7.04 -5.54 -4.61
C VAL A 104 -6.32 -4.84 -5.76
N GLN A 105 -6.93 -4.74 -6.93
CA GLN A 105 -6.37 -4.07 -8.10
C GLN A 105 -6.39 -2.55 -7.98
N MET A 106 -7.44 -1.98 -7.39
CA MET A 106 -7.59 -0.52 -7.26
C MET A 106 -6.77 0.08 -6.10
N CYS A 107 -6.49 -0.70 -5.06
CA CYS A 107 -5.86 -0.20 -3.84
C CYS A 107 -4.33 -0.02 -4.00
N PRO A 108 -3.76 1.17 -3.68
CA PRO A 108 -2.33 1.45 -3.81
C PRO A 108 -1.43 0.71 -2.82
N LEU A 109 -1.98 -0.01 -1.83
CA LEU A 109 -1.18 -0.75 -0.84
C LEU A 109 -0.50 -2.01 -1.42
N GLY A 110 -0.93 -2.44 -2.61
CA GLY A 110 -0.50 -3.67 -3.24
C GLY A 110 -1.25 -4.90 -2.72
N ARG A 111 -1.24 -5.96 -3.54
CA ARG A 111 -2.12 -7.13 -3.38
C ARG A 111 -2.10 -7.77 -2.00
N LEU A 112 -0.92 -8.14 -1.50
CA LEU A 112 -0.81 -8.83 -0.21
C LEU A 112 -1.32 -7.95 0.94
N ARG A 113 -0.94 -6.66 0.95
CA ARG A 113 -1.28 -5.76 2.04
C ARG A 113 -2.78 -5.46 2.05
N THR A 114 -3.38 -5.23 0.88
CA THR A 114 -4.83 -5.05 0.75
C THR A 114 -5.59 -6.26 1.28
N LEU A 115 -5.18 -7.48 0.90
CA LEU A 115 -5.80 -8.72 1.40
C LEU A 115 -5.66 -8.89 2.92
N GLN A 116 -4.49 -8.58 3.48
CA GLN A 116 -4.29 -8.61 4.94
C GLN A 116 -5.27 -7.69 5.66
N VAL A 117 -5.37 -6.44 5.19
CA VAL A 117 -6.27 -5.44 5.76
C VAL A 117 -7.73 -5.89 5.66
N LEU A 118 -8.15 -6.38 4.49
CA LEU A 118 -9.49 -6.94 4.28
C LEU A 118 -9.78 -8.06 5.28
N VAL A 119 -8.89 -9.05 5.41
CA VAL A 119 -9.07 -10.14 6.39
C VAL A 119 -9.20 -9.58 7.81
N GLY A 120 -8.41 -8.59 8.19
CA GLY A 120 -8.55 -7.93 9.49
C GLY A 120 -9.92 -7.30 9.71
N LEU A 121 -10.38 -6.55 8.71
CA LEU A 121 -11.68 -5.87 8.74
C LEU A 121 -12.84 -6.85 8.93
N TYR A 122 -12.86 -7.96 8.18
CA TYR A 122 -13.94 -8.95 8.25
C TYR A 122 -13.84 -9.93 9.42
N THR A 123 -12.63 -10.18 9.94
CA THR A 123 -12.45 -11.02 11.14
C THR A 123 -12.55 -10.26 12.45
N GLY A 124 -12.67 -8.92 12.40
CA GLY A 124 -12.62 -8.06 13.58
C GLY A 124 -11.25 -8.06 14.27
N ARG A 125 -10.22 -8.59 13.61
CA ARG A 125 -8.86 -8.64 14.15
C ARG A 125 -8.09 -7.43 13.64
N GLU A 126 -7.63 -6.57 14.53
CA GLU A 126 -6.71 -5.49 14.14
C GLU A 126 -5.47 -6.11 13.48
N VAL A 127 -5.27 -5.82 12.19
CA VAL A 127 -4.05 -6.19 11.49
C VAL A 127 -2.98 -5.23 11.99
N ALA A 128 -2.19 -5.70 12.95
CA ALA A 128 -0.97 -5.00 13.34
C ALA A 128 -0.16 -4.75 12.07
N SER A 129 0.08 -3.48 11.74
CA SER A 129 0.97 -3.16 10.64
C SER A 129 2.39 -3.50 11.08
N PRO A 130 3.08 -4.49 10.46
CA PRO A 130 4.47 -4.77 10.78
C PRO A 130 5.39 -3.59 10.39
N PHE A 131 4.91 -2.67 9.56
CA PHE A 131 5.60 -1.45 9.13
C PHE A 131 5.17 -0.18 9.87
N SER A 132 4.08 -0.20 10.65
CA SER A 132 3.96 0.78 11.74
C SER A 132 4.88 0.29 12.83
N GLU A 133 6.17 0.57 12.66
CA GLU A 133 7.13 0.52 13.75
C GLU A 133 6.44 1.07 15.00
N ARG A 134 6.46 0.25 16.05
CA ARG A 134 6.15 0.63 17.42
C ARG A 134 6.59 2.08 17.63
N ALA A 135 5.66 3.03 17.52
CA ALA A 135 5.71 4.19 18.37
C ALA A 135 5.72 3.60 19.79
N PRO A 136 6.79 3.82 20.58
CA PRO A 136 6.94 3.16 21.85
C PRO A 136 5.67 3.39 22.67
N ALA A 137 5.17 2.32 23.30
CA ALA A 137 3.97 2.36 24.13
C ALA A 137 4.07 3.35 25.32
N SER A 138 5.23 4.01 25.48
CA SER A 138 5.48 5.08 26.44
C SER A 138 4.62 6.33 26.23
N TRP A 139 4.01 6.55 25.06
CA TRP A 139 3.13 7.72 24.84
C TRP A 139 1.65 7.47 25.17
N ARG A 140 1.21 6.21 25.35
CA ARG A 140 -0.21 5.92 25.68
C ARG A 140 -0.51 5.82 27.17
N ARG A 141 0.49 5.87 28.06
CA ARG A 141 0.29 5.64 29.50
C ARG A 141 0.31 6.89 30.37
N THR A 142 0.47 8.09 29.80
CA THR A 142 0.67 9.32 30.58
C THR A 142 -0.52 10.29 30.58
N LEU A 143 -1.68 9.90 30.02
CA LEU A 143 -2.86 10.78 29.96
C LEU A 143 -4.02 10.37 30.89
N ASP A 144 -3.95 9.22 31.56
CA ASP A 144 -5.05 8.70 32.39
C ASP A 144 -4.80 8.72 33.91
N THR A 145 -3.80 9.48 34.39
CA THR A 145 -3.59 9.65 35.83
C THR A 145 -3.04 11.03 36.14
N MET A 146 -3.90 12.05 36.02
CA MET A 146 -3.68 13.32 36.72
C MET A 146 -4.80 13.46 37.76
N PRO A 147 -4.50 13.41 39.06
CA PRO A 147 -5.46 13.84 40.07
C PRO A 147 -5.75 15.32 39.87
N SER A 148 -7.04 15.63 39.84
CA SER A 148 -7.57 16.99 39.80
C SER A 148 -7.37 17.64 41.18
N GLU A 149 -6.17 18.15 41.44
CA GLU A 149 -5.94 19.13 42.50
C GLU A 149 -5.34 20.39 41.87
N GLY A 150 -6.07 21.50 42.00
CA GLY A 150 -5.64 22.78 41.50
C GLY A 150 -4.38 23.25 42.20
N VAL A 151 -3.53 23.98 41.49
CA VAL A 151 -2.62 25.03 41.99
C VAL A 151 -1.87 25.63 40.80
N MET A 152 -1.90 26.97 40.78
CA MET A 152 -0.97 27.91 40.13
C MET A 152 -0.65 27.77 38.64
N GLU A 153 -1.13 28.77 37.91
CA GLU A 153 -0.62 29.25 36.63
C GLU A 153 0.89 29.56 36.72
N PRO A 154 1.77 28.77 36.07
CA PRO A 154 3.19 29.11 36.00
C PRO A 154 3.42 30.19 34.93
N PRO A 155 4.38 31.10 35.14
CA PRO A 155 4.72 32.12 34.15
C PRO A 155 5.24 31.47 32.85
N PRO A 156 5.04 32.13 31.69
CA PRO A 156 5.42 31.58 30.40
C PRO A 156 6.93 31.33 30.32
N PRO A 157 7.36 30.18 29.78
CA PRO A 157 8.78 29.89 29.58
C PRO A 157 9.34 30.83 28.52
N THR A 158 10.27 31.70 28.94
CA THR A 158 11.15 32.46 28.06
C THR A 158 11.97 31.48 27.23
N VAL A 159 11.54 31.24 25.99
CA VAL A 159 12.31 30.48 25.00
C VAL A 159 13.59 31.26 24.68
N PRO A 160 14.79 30.70 24.90
CA PRO A 160 16.01 31.33 24.41
C PRO A 160 15.96 31.36 22.88
N GLU A 161 16.20 32.53 22.30
CA GLU A 161 16.45 32.78 20.88
C GLU A 161 17.57 31.84 20.41
N ARG A 162 17.17 30.64 19.96
CA ARG A 162 18.08 29.69 19.34
C ARG A 162 18.35 30.21 17.94
N GLY A 163 19.48 30.90 17.81
CA GLY A 163 20.00 31.43 16.56
C GLY A 163 19.80 30.43 15.42
N LEU A 164 18.87 30.76 14.54
CA LEU A 164 18.74 30.17 13.23
C LEU A 164 19.93 30.67 12.43
N GLU A 165 21.10 30.07 12.66
CA GLU A 165 22.18 30.09 11.69
C GLU A 165 21.62 29.44 10.42
N ARG A 166 21.19 30.34 9.55
CA ARG A 166 20.78 30.15 8.17
C ARG A 166 21.95 29.45 7.48
N ARG A 167 21.98 28.11 7.54
CA ARG A 167 22.89 27.29 6.73
C ARG A 167 22.70 27.77 5.31
N SER A 168 23.71 28.47 4.81
CA SER A 168 23.84 28.88 3.41
C SER A 168 23.55 27.63 2.58
N HIS A 169 22.42 27.67 1.88
CA HIS A 169 21.99 26.60 1.00
C HIS A 169 22.98 26.59 -0.16
N GLU A 170 24.00 25.75 -0.05
CA GLU A 170 24.88 25.43 -1.16
C GLU A 170 23.99 24.88 -2.28
N PRO A 171 23.96 25.52 -3.47
CA PRO A 171 23.13 25.05 -4.56
C PRO A 171 23.58 23.63 -4.90
N PRO A 172 22.65 22.65 -4.97
CA PRO A 172 23.02 21.29 -5.30
C PRO A 172 23.79 21.28 -6.63
N PRO A 173 24.84 20.46 -6.76
CA PRO A 173 25.60 20.37 -8.00
C PRO A 173 24.64 20.04 -9.15
N ASP A 174 24.85 20.75 -10.26
CA ASP A 174 24.12 20.72 -11.54
C ASP A 174 24.00 19.29 -12.08
N SER A 175 23.16 18.51 -11.42
CA SER A 175 22.82 17.16 -11.79
C SER A 175 21.75 17.32 -12.85
N ALA A 176 22.22 17.56 -14.08
CA ALA A 176 21.37 17.66 -15.26
C ALA A 176 20.35 16.52 -15.18
N PRO A 177 19.05 16.84 -15.00
CA PRO A 177 18.05 15.81 -14.81
C PRO A 177 18.04 14.96 -16.07
N PHE A 178 18.42 13.70 -15.93
CA PHE A 178 18.26 12.66 -16.95
C PHE A 178 16.77 12.48 -17.20
N LYS A 179 16.18 13.41 -17.95
CA LYS A 179 14.85 13.26 -18.52
C LYS A 179 15.05 12.39 -19.75
N LEU A 180 14.94 11.08 -19.57
CA LEU A 180 14.64 10.19 -20.68
C LEU A 180 13.39 10.77 -21.35
N GLN A 181 13.57 11.41 -22.50
CA GLN A 181 12.47 11.87 -23.32
C GLN A 181 11.80 10.60 -23.84
N VAL A 182 10.85 10.09 -23.06
CA VAL A 182 9.90 9.11 -23.55
C VAL A 182 9.17 9.83 -24.66
N VAL A 183 9.50 9.48 -25.91
CA VAL A 183 8.79 9.99 -27.08
C VAL A 183 7.41 9.38 -27.01
N GLU A 184 6.48 10.11 -26.39
CA GLU A 184 5.10 9.72 -26.27
C GLU A 184 4.49 9.67 -27.68
N SER A 185 3.87 8.54 -28.01
CA SER A 185 3.22 8.41 -29.30
C SER A 185 1.98 9.30 -29.37
N GLU A 186 1.59 9.71 -30.57
CA GLU A 186 0.32 10.41 -30.82
C GLU A 186 -0.89 9.63 -30.28
N GLU A 187 -0.81 8.30 -30.29
CA GLU A 187 -1.82 7.41 -29.72
C GLU A 187 -1.91 7.55 -28.20
N ASP A 188 -0.77 7.63 -27.50
CA ASP A 188 -0.72 7.82 -26.04
C ASP A 188 -1.31 9.17 -25.62
N ARG A 189 -1.13 10.20 -26.45
CA ARG A 189 -1.73 11.52 -26.23
C ARG A 189 -3.25 11.46 -26.37
N ARG A 190 -3.75 10.89 -27.47
CA ARG A 190 -5.20 10.73 -27.72
C ARG A 190 -5.88 9.89 -26.64
N TYR A 191 -5.23 8.80 -26.22
CA TYR A 191 -5.70 7.97 -25.12
C TYR A 191 -5.83 8.78 -23.82
N ARG A 192 -4.78 9.54 -23.44
CA ARG A 192 -4.80 10.36 -22.21
C ARG A 192 -5.87 11.46 -22.26
N GLU A 193 -6.03 12.12 -23.40
CA GLU A 193 -7.08 13.13 -23.58
C GLU A 193 -8.48 12.54 -23.46
N ALA A 194 -8.73 11.37 -24.07
CA ALA A 194 -10.01 10.68 -23.97
C ALA A 194 -10.27 10.19 -22.54
N PHE A 195 -9.26 9.64 -21.86
CA PHE A 195 -9.38 9.16 -20.49
C PHE A 195 -9.64 10.30 -19.50
N ALA A 196 -8.96 11.44 -19.68
CA ALA A 196 -9.19 12.65 -18.91
C ALA A 196 -10.60 13.20 -19.13
N ARG A 197 -11.09 13.19 -20.38
CA ARG A 197 -12.46 13.60 -20.72
C ARG A 197 -13.50 12.70 -20.06
N GLY A 198 -13.31 11.38 -20.10
CA GLY A 198 -14.20 10.42 -19.45
C GLY A 198 -14.25 10.61 -17.94
N THR A 199 -13.08 10.78 -17.30
CA THR A 199 -12.99 11.05 -15.86
C THR A 199 -13.67 12.37 -15.49
N ALA A 200 -13.47 13.43 -16.26
CA ALA A 200 -14.11 14.73 -16.01
C ALA A 200 -15.64 14.66 -16.16
N ALA A 201 -16.14 14.00 -17.21
CA ALA A 201 -17.58 13.78 -17.41
C ALA A 201 -18.19 12.96 -16.26
N PHE A 202 -17.50 11.89 -15.83
CA PHE A 202 -17.93 11.04 -14.73
C PHE A 202 -18.06 11.83 -13.41
N VAL A 203 -17.05 12.64 -13.06
CA VAL A 203 -17.08 13.51 -11.86
C VAL A 203 -18.23 14.51 -11.92
N GLN A 204 -18.56 15.02 -13.11
CA GLN A 204 -19.67 15.94 -13.32
C GLN A 204 -21.04 15.25 -13.45
N ARG A 205 -21.11 13.93 -13.21
CA ARG A 205 -22.34 13.10 -13.35
C ARG A 205 -22.94 13.12 -14.75
N ARG A 206 -22.15 13.45 -15.77
CA ARG A 206 -22.54 13.33 -17.18
C ARG A 206 -22.21 11.92 -17.65
N PHE A 207 -22.98 10.94 -17.18
CA PHE A 207 -22.62 9.52 -17.35
C PHE A 207 -22.64 9.05 -18.80
N ASN A 208 -23.51 9.60 -19.66
CA ASN A 208 -23.49 9.31 -21.10
C ASN A 208 -22.16 9.75 -21.74
N ASP A 209 -21.75 10.99 -21.54
CA ASP A 209 -20.47 11.52 -22.04
C ASP A 209 -19.26 10.73 -21.50
N ALA A 210 -19.35 10.25 -20.26
CA ALA A 210 -18.31 9.43 -19.64
C ALA A 210 -18.20 8.06 -20.32
N VAL A 211 -19.34 7.39 -20.57
CA VAL A 211 -19.40 6.09 -21.28
C VAL A 211 -18.78 6.23 -22.66
N ASP A 212 -19.18 7.23 -23.46
CA ASP A 212 -18.65 7.44 -24.81
C ASP A 212 -17.13 7.64 -24.83
N ALA A 213 -16.61 8.42 -23.86
CA ALA A 213 -15.18 8.68 -23.74
C ALA A 213 -14.39 7.43 -23.31
N PHE A 214 -14.91 6.63 -22.37
CA PHE A 214 -14.27 5.38 -21.96
C PHE A 214 -14.34 4.29 -23.04
N GLU A 215 -15.41 4.21 -23.83
CA GLU A 215 -15.48 3.33 -25.00
C GLU A 215 -14.45 3.72 -26.08
N ALA A 216 -14.20 5.02 -26.28
CA ALA A 216 -13.11 5.46 -27.14
C ALA A 216 -11.75 4.99 -26.63
N CYS A 217 -11.51 5.06 -25.31
CA CYS A 217 -10.29 4.51 -24.70
C CYS A 217 -10.17 3.00 -24.91
N ALA A 218 -11.27 2.26 -24.75
CA ALA A 218 -11.29 0.80 -24.90
C ALA A 218 -11.01 0.36 -26.34
N ARG A 219 -11.42 1.16 -27.33
CA ARG A 219 -11.08 0.94 -28.74
C ARG A 219 -9.60 1.18 -29.05
N MET A 220 -8.98 2.18 -28.41
CA MET A 220 -7.55 2.48 -28.58
C MET A 220 -6.67 1.44 -27.88
N ARG A 221 -7.04 1.00 -26.68
CA ARG A 221 -6.30 -0.01 -25.91
C ARG A 221 -7.21 -1.13 -25.41
N PRO A 222 -7.50 -2.12 -26.27
CA PRO A 222 -8.26 -3.30 -25.86
C PRO A 222 -7.52 -4.04 -24.74
N GLY A 223 -8.22 -4.36 -23.66
CA GLY A 223 -7.65 -5.05 -22.50
C GLY A 223 -7.07 -4.13 -21.42
N ASP A 224 -7.21 -2.81 -21.55
CA ASP A 224 -6.89 -1.89 -20.46
C ASP A 224 -7.90 -2.01 -19.31
N ASN A 225 -7.46 -2.62 -18.21
CA ASN A 225 -8.28 -2.85 -17.03
C ASN A 225 -8.82 -1.55 -16.40
N ALA A 226 -8.04 -0.46 -16.43
CA ALA A 226 -8.48 0.80 -15.84
C ALA A 226 -9.69 1.37 -16.60
N VAL A 227 -9.66 1.31 -17.93
CA VAL A 227 -10.78 1.72 -18.79
C VAL A 227 -11.99 0.81 -18.56
N ALA A 228 -11.79 -0.51 -18.50
CA ALA A 228 -12.87 -1.46 -18.28
C ALA A 228 -13.59 -1.26 -16.94
N VAL A 229 -12.85 -0.98 -15.87
CA VAL A 229 -13.42 -0.65 -14.55
C VAL A 229 -14.23 0.64 -14.61
N MET A 230 -13.66 1.71 -15.18
CA MET A 230 -14.33 3.00 -15.27
C MET A 230 -15.58 2.97 -16.16
N LEU A 231 -15.54 2.22 -17.26
CA LEU A 231 -16.68 2.02 -18.15
C LEU A 231 -17.83 1.28 -17.44
N ARG A 232 -17.53 0.16 -16.74
CA ARG A 232 -18.53 -0.57 -15.95
C ARG A 232 -19.19 0.31 -14.89
N ARG A 233 -18.40 1.16 -14.23
CA ARG A 233 -18.89 2.11 -13.22
C ARG A 233 -19.78 3.19 -13.83
N ALA A 234 -19.35 3.81 -14.94
CA ALA A 234 -20.13 4.82 -15.64
C ALA A 234 -21.47 4.28 -16.15
N LEU A 235 -21.50 3.05 -16.70
CA LEU A 235 -22.73 2.38 -17.12
C LEU A 235 -23.68 2.16 -15.93
N ARG A 236 -23.17 1.68 -14.81
CA ARG A 236 -23.97 1.47 -13.59
C ARG A 236 -24.59 2.78 -13.09
N ASP A 237 -23.79 3.83 -12.97
CA ASP A 237 -24.26 5.11 -12.45
C ASP A 237 -25.24 5.81 -13.40
N ARG A 238 -25.09 5.60 -14.73
CA ARG A 238 -26.09 6.01 -15.72
C ARG A 238 -27.43 5.36 -15.47
N ASP A 239 -27.44 4.04 -15.25
CA ASP A 239 -28.67 3.26 -15.10
C ASP A 239 -29.37 3.53 -13.74
N LEU A 240 -28.63 3.99 -12.72
CA LEU A 240 -29.18 4.41 -11.42
C LEU A 240 -29.64 5.88 -11.38
N GLY A 241 -29.13 6.72 -12.28
CA GLY A 241 -29.30 8.18 -12.26
C GLY A 241 -30.28 8.74 -13.31
N GLY A 242 -30.89 7.89 -14.13
CA GLY A 242 -31.95 8.26 -15.09
C GLY A 242 -33.34 7.94 -14.55
#